data_AF-A0A2N6JAY9-F1
#
_entry.id   AF-A0A2N6JAY9-F1
#
_cell.length_a   1.000
_cell.length_b   1.000
_cell.length_c   1.000
_cell.angle_alpha   90.00
_cell.angle_beta   90.00
_cell.angle_gamma   90.00
#
_symmetry.space_group_name_H-M   'P 1'
#
loop_
_entity.id
_entity.type
_entity.pdbx_description
1 polymer ?
#
loop_
_entity_poly.entity_id
_entity_poly.type
_entity_poly.pdbx_seq_one_letter_code
_entity_poly.pdbx_strand_id
1 'polypeptide(L)' 'MDFVSDGLADGRRLRCLNIVDDFTKECLAIEVDTSLPGTRVVSVLSRLSELRGLPQSITIDNGPEFAGKVLDA' A
#
# COMPACT_ATOMS: atom_id res chain seq x y z
N MET A 1 -5.28 -3.04 -1.16
CA MET A 1 -3.99 -2.41 -0.82
C MET A 1 -3.99 -2.13 0.65
N ASP A 2 -2.88 -2.38 1.35
CA ASP A 2 -2.78 -2.17 2.79
C ASP A 2 -1.34 -1.79 3.19
N PHE A 3 -1.18 -1.18 4.37
CA PHE A 3 0.10 -0.90 4.99
C PHE A 3 0.26 -1.68 6.29
N VAL A 4 1.25 -2.57 6.32
CA VAL A 4 1.69 -3.22 7.56
C VAL A 4 2.91 -2.50 8.10
N SER A 5 3.04 -2.38 9.42
CA SER A 5 4.23 -1.81 10.05
C SER A 5 4.71 -2.70 11.18
N ASP A 6 6.02 -2.82 11.33
CA ASP A 6 6.65 -3.59 12.41
C ASP A 6 7.83 -2.83 13.04
N GLY A 7 8.13 -3.13 14.29
CA GLY A 7 9.21 -2.55 15.07
C GLY A 7 10.46 -3.43 15.03
N LEU A 8 11.60 -2.81 14.75
CA LEU A 8 12.91 -3.47 14.86
C LEU A 8 13.44 -3.36 16.29
N ALA A 9 14.34 -4.28 16.66
CA ALA A 9 14.97 -4.32 17.99
C ALA A 9 15.75 -3.03 18.34
N ASP A 10 16.16 -2.24 17.34
CA ASP A 10 16.85 -0.97 17.51
C ASP A 10 15.92 0.25 17.60
N GLY A 11 14.60 0.03 17.66
CA GLY A 11 13.58 1.07 17.79
C GLY A 11 13.16 1.72 16.48
N ARG A 12 13.74 1.34 15.33
CA ARG A 12 13.25 1.76 14.02
C ARG A 12 11.96 1.04 13.67
N ARG A 13 11.16 1.64 12.78
CA ARG A 13 9.95 1.02 12.23
C ARG A 13 10.16 0.70 10.77
N LEU A 14 9.77 -0.49 10.36
CA LEU A 14 9.60 -0.88 8.96
C LEU A 14 8.13 -0.75 8.58
N ARG A 15 7.89 -0.35 7.34
CA ARG A 15 6.56 -0.27 6.73
C ARG A 15 6.58 -1.06 5.44
N CYS A 16 5.51 -1.80 5.20
CA CYS A 16 5.31 -2.60 4.00
C CYS A 16 4.00 -2.14 3.34
N LEU A 17 4.09 -1.70 2.08
CA LEU A 17 2.93 -1.51 1.22
C LEU A 17 2.65 -2.83 0.51
N ASN A 18 1.50 -3.43 0.79
CA ASN A 18 1.06 -4.67 0.19
C ASN A 18 -0.01 -4.39 -0.86
N ILE A 19 0.24 -4.85 -2.09
CA ILE A 19 -0.72 -4.79 -3.20
C ILE A 19 -1.02 -6.21 -3.63
N VAL A 20 -2.29 -6.59 -3.47
CA VAL A 20 -2.80 -7.92 -3.79
C VAL A 20 -3.97 -7.75 -4.72
N ASP A 21 -4.03 -8.59 -5.75
CA ASP A 21 -5.22 -8.70 -6.59
C ASP A 21 -6.31 -9.46 -5.84
N ASP A 22 -7.51 -8.86 -5.74
CA ASP A 22 -8.55 -9.40 -4.88
C ASP A 22 -9.19 -10.68 -5.42
N PHE A 23 -9.22 -10.86 -6.74
CA PHE A 23 -9.83 -12.03 -7.37
C PHE A 23 -8.89 -13.24 -7.36
N THR A 24 -7.67 -13.05 -7.86
CA THR A 24 -6.67 -14.12 -8.00
C THR A 24 -5.91 -14.40 -6.70
N LYS A 25 -5.96 -13.46 -5.74
CA LYS A 25 -5.12 -13.45 -4.53
C LYS A 25 -3.61 -13.39 -4.83
N GLU A 26 -3.23 -12.99 -6.04
CA GLU A 26 -1.84 -12.78 -6.41
C GLU A 26 -1.27 -11.55 -5.69
N CYS A 27 -0.10 -11.70 -5.07
CA CYS A 27 0.65 -10.56 -4.55
C CYS A 27 1.38 -9.86 -5.69
N LEU A 28 0.89 -8.67 -6.06
CA LEU A 28 1.40 -7.89 -7.19
C LEU A 28 2.66 -7.12 -6.82
N ALA A 29 2.73 -6.61 -5.60
CA ALA A 29 3.90 -5.90 -5.07
C ALA A 29 3.91 -5.91 -3.54
N ILE A 30 5.13 -5.95 -2.98
CA ILE A 30 5.42 -5.64 -1.58
C ILE A 30 6.56 -4.62 -1.59
N GLU A 31 6.25 -3.37 -1.27
CA GLU A 31 7.26 -2.32 -1.16
C GLU A 31 7.61 -2.12 0.31
N VAL A 32 8.88 -2.31 0.68
CA VAL A 32 9.33 -2.26 2.08
C VAL A 32 10.31 -1.12 2.27
N ASP A 33 10.05 -0.26 3.25
CA ASP A 33 10.96 0.81 3.63
C ASP A 33 10.67 1.29 5.06
N THR A 34 11.56 2.09 5.63
CA THR A 34 11.32 2.79 6.92
C THR A 34 10.29 3.91 6.78
N SER A 35 10.08 4.44 5.56
CA SER A 35 9.06 5.42 5.23
C SER A 35 8.53 5.20 3.81
N LEU A 36 7.21 5.26 3.64
CA LEU A 36 6.54 5.08 2.36
C LEU A 36 5.66 6.30 2.06
N PRO A 37 6.25 7.44 1.64
CA PRO A 37 5.47 8.61 1.24
C PRO A 37 4.62 8.30 0.01
N GLY A 38 3.57 9.11 -0.22
CA GLY A 38 2.65 8.92 -1.35
C GLY A 38 3.35 8.85 -2.72
N THR A 39 4.48 9.54 -2.90
CA THR A 39 5.30 9.44 -4.12
C THR A 39 5.83 8.04 -4.40
N ARG A 40 6.17 7.27 -3.35
CA ARG A 40 6.60 5.87 -3.48
C ARG A 40 5.42 4.98 -3.85
N VAL A 41 4.25 5.22 -3.27
CA VAL A 41 3.00 4.51 -3.62
C VAL A 41 2.65 4.73 -5.09
N VAL A 42 2.68 5.98 -5.56
CA VAL A 42 2.44 6.32 -6.97
C VAL A 42 3.44 5.62 -7.88
N SER A 43 4.73 5.63 -7.55
CA SER A 43 5.75 4.96 -8.36
C SER A 43 5.50 3.46 -8.51
N VAL A 44 5.10 2.77 -7.43
CA VAL A 44 4.74 1.34 -7.47
C VAL A 44 3.50 1.12 -8.34
N LEU A 45 2.44 1.93 -8.16
CA LEU A 45 1.22 1.83 -8.95
C LEU A 45 1.44 2.11 -10.44
N SER A 46 2.25 3.12 -10.78
CA SER A 46 2.62 3.42 -12.17
C SER A 46 3.32 2.23 -12.80
N ARG A 47 4.32 1.65 -12.13
CA ARG A 47 5.01 0.45 -12.61
C ARG A 47 4.05 -0.73 -12.82
N LEU A 48 3.13 -0.98 -11.88
CA LEU A 48 2.15 -2.04 -12.03
C LEU A 48 1.19 -1.78 -13.20
N SER A 49 0.79 -0.52 -13.41
CA SER A 49 -0.06 -0.13 -14.54
C SER A 49 0.60 -0.33 -15.90
N GLU A 50 1.91 -0.11 -16.00
CA GLU A 50 2.68 -0.35 -17.22
C GLU A 50 2.80 -1.84 -17.53
N LEU A 51 2.96 -2.67 -16.49
CA LEU A 51 3.17 -4.11 -16.64
C LEU A 51 1.88 -4.89 -16.89
N ARG A 52 0.76 -4.45 -16.30
CA ARG A 52 -0.49 -5.24 -16.25
C ARG A 52 -1.72 -4.47 -16.72
N GLY A 53 -1.60 -3.18 -16.99
CA GLY A 53 -2.75 -2.29 -17.22
C GLY A 53 -3.33 -1.75 -15.90
N LEU A 54 -4.31 -0.86 -16.02
CA LEU A 54 -4.98 -0.26 -14.87
C LEU A 54 -6.02 -1.22 -14.27
N PRO A 55 -6.13 -1.29 -12.93
CA PRO A 55 -7.22 -2.01 -12.30
C PRO A 55 -8.55 -1.28 -12.51
N GLN A 56 -9.66 -2.01 -12.38
CA GLN A 56 -11.00 -1.41 -12.41
C GLN A 56 -11.28 -0.54 -11.19
N SER A 57 -10.75 -0.94 -10.03
CA SER A 57 -10.84 -0.20 -8.77
C SER A 57 -9.65 -0.52 -7.87
N ILE A 58 -9.34 0.40 -6.97
CA ILE A 58 -8.37 0.18 -5.90
C ILE A 58 -9.11 0.31 -4.58
N THR A 59 -9.16 -0.77 -3.81
CA THR A 59 -9.62 -0.74 -2.43
C THR A 59 -8.41 -0.65 -1.50
N ILE A 60 -8.41 0.34 -0.62
CA ILE A 60 -7.40 0.49 0.44
C ILE A 60 -8.05 0.04 1.73
N ASP A 61 -7.42 -0.90 2.43
CA ASP A 61 -7.81 -1.23 3.79
C ASP A 61 -7.36 -0.08 4.69
N ASN A 62 -8.32 0.70 5.16
CA ASN A 62 -8.11 1.58 6.29
C ASN A 62 -8.66 0.80 7.47
N GLY A 63 -7.77 0.16 8.24
CA GLY A 63 -8.16 -0.34 9.55
C GLY A 63 -8.96 0.75 10.30
N PRO A 64 -9.95 0.38 11.13
CA PRO A 64 -10.80 1.34 11.84
C PRO A 64 -10.00 2.39 12.65
N GLU A 65 -8.72 2.16 12.90
CA GLU A 65 -7.74 3.09 13.45
C GLU A 65 -7.45 4.33 12.57
N PHE A 66 -7.87 4.32 11.30
CA PHE A 66 -7.67 5.39 10.31
C PHE A 66 -8.97 6.02 9.78
N ALA A 67 -10.12 5.78 10.44
CA ALA A 67 -11.40 6.43 10.14
C ALA A 67 -11.45 7.90 10.62
N GLY A 68 -10.41 8.70 10.30
CA GLY A 68 -10.37 10.13 10.51
C GLY A 68 -10.83 10.87 9.25
N LYS A 69 -12.01 11.49 9.30
CA LYS A 69 -12.59 12.37 8.27
C LYS A 69 -11.58 13.38 7.69
N VAL A 70 -10.90 13.04 6.59
CA VAL A 70 -10.14 14.00 5.77
C VAL A 70 -10.34 13.69 4.28
N LEU A 71 -11.45 13.05 3.91
CA LEU A 71 -11.85 12.83 2.53
C LEU A 71 -13.36 12.98 2.40
N ASP A 72 -13.88 14.14 2.83
CA ASP A 72 -15.20 14.62 2.40
C ASP A 72 -15.03 16.05 1.88
N ALA A 73 -15.18 16.18 0.56
CA ALA A 73 -15.40 17.35 -0.29
C ALA A 73 -14.48 18.59 -0.15
#